data_AF-A0A813FGI2-F1
#
_entry.id   AF-A0A813FGI2-F1
#
_cell.length_a   1.000
_cell.length_b   1.000
_cell.length_c   1.000
_cell.angle_alpha   90.00
_cell.angle_beta   90.00
_cell.angle_gamma   90.00
#
_symmetry.space_group_name_H-M   'P 1'
#
loop_
_entity.id
_entity.type
_entity.pdbx_description
1 polymer ?
#
loop_
_entity_poly.entity_id
_entity_poly.type
_entity_poly.pdbx_seq_one_letter_code
_entity_poly.pdbx_strand_id
1 'polypeptide(L)'
;MEATFGRRIVSEVLRLRSLCPTWPGLNSLAFDKPVGCEQFVAGGGDRPVRPGRIWEGAPENYGFGSGREFGHFSKGLKWVTTGKFFQYYQEAPRELGIQEVLTSLSRISCVIHSSSSKAAGDFYDQLRRQTYMTPTSYLELIKLFTELLGQKMGELSTKLNRYKVGTKRLDETRDIVDKLKVDLTKLGPAIEQGKLDTAQLIIQVDKEEVLAQEKQAACEVDEKEAGEAAAVASEIKAECQRELDEALPEYYAAIKSLDALDKKDIQE
;
A
#
# COMPACT_ATOMS: atom_id res chain seq x y z
N MET A 1 58.94 -8.31 14.21
CA MET A 1 57.87 -7.46 13.63
C MET A 1 56.86 -6.95 14.66
N GLU A 2 56.97 -7.27 15.96
CA GLU A 2 56.06 -6.74 16.99
C GLU A 2 56.50 -5.38 17.58
N ALA A 3 57.81 -5.09 17.62
CA ALA A 3 58.35 -3.85 18.19
C ALA A 3 58.11 -2.58 17.33
N THR A 4 57.65 -2.73 16.09
CA THR A 4 57.31 -1.64 15.17
C THR A 4 55.83 -1.28 15.21
N PHE A 5 54.95 -2.21 15.60
CA PHE A 5 53.51 -1.98 15.70
C PHE A 5 53.15 -1.11 16.91
N GLY A 6 53.78 -1.37 18.07
CA GLY A 6 53.60 -0.55 19.28
C GLY A 6 54.04 0.90 19.09
N ARG A 7 55.15 1.15 18.37
CA ARG A 7 55.62 2.51 18.08
C ARG A 7 54.69 3.29 17.15
N ARG A 8 54.02 2.61 16.22
CA ARG A 8 53.06 3.24 15.30
C ARG A 8 51.78 3.66 16.03
N ILE A 9 51.30 2.84 16.97
CA ILE A 9 50.13 3.17 17.80
C ILE A 9 50.43 4.37 18.70
N VAL A 10 51.58 4.40 19.36
CA VAL A 10 51.99 5.52 20.24
C VAL A 10 52.12 6.82 19.43
N SER A 11 52.69 6.74 18.22
CA SER A 11 52.78 7.84 17.25
C SER A 11 51.39 8.39 16.84
N GLU A 12 50.44 7.51 16.52
CA GLU A 12 49.08 7.90 16.10
C GLU A 12 48.26 8.49 17.26
N VAL A 13 48.42 7.93 18.47
CA VAL A 13 47.76 8.44 19.69
C VAL A 13 48.29 9.83 20.08
N LEU A 14 49.59 10.08 19.90
CA LEU A 14 50.18 11.42 20.08
C LEU A 14 49.69 12.41 19.02
N ARG A 15 49.37 11.95 17.81
CA ARG A 15 48.79 12.77 16.73
C ARG A 15 47.33 13.12 16.97
N LEU A 16 46.56 12.23 17.59
CA LEU A 16 45.17 12.48 17.96
C LEU A 16 45.05 13.46 19.15
N ARG A 17 46.10 13.59 19.97
CA ARG A 17 46.19 14.58 21.07
C ARG A 17 46.20 16.03 20.59
N SER A 18 46.69 16.32 19.38
CA SER A 18 46.71 17.69 18.83
C SER A 18 45.39 18.13 18.20
N LEU A 19 44.47 17.20 17.93
CA LEU A 19 43.19 17.47 17.27
C LEU A 19 42.05 17.75 18.27
N CYS A 20 42.24 17.53 19.57
CA CYS A 20 41.22 17.71 20.60
C CYS A 20 41.82 18.32 21.89
N PRO A 21 41.96 19.66 21.99
CA PRO A 21 42.63 20.31 23.12
C PRO A 21 41.88 20.27 24.45
N THR A 22 40.59 19.89 24.45
CA THR A 22 39.67 20.06 25.59
C THR A 22 39.28 18.74 26.27
N TRP A 23 39.99 17.64 26.02
CA TRP A 23 39.79 16.39 26.75
C TRP A 23 40.41 16.49 28.16
N PRO A 24 39.60 16.59 29.24
CA PRO A 24 40.11 16.66 30.59
C PRO A 24 40.45 15.23 31.03
N GLY A 25 41.69 14.81 30.82
CA GLY A 25 42.17 13.49 31.22
C GLY A 25 43.59 13.14 30.78
N LEU A 26 44.14 13.81 29.76
CA LEU A 26 45.42 13.41 29.17
C LEU A 26 46.70 13.96 29.83
N ASN A 27 46.60 14.77 30.89
CA ASN A 27 47.77 15.20 31.67
C ASN A 27 48.17 14.23 32.79
N SER A 28 47.44 13.13 33.00
CA SER A 28 47.67 12.20 34.12
C SER A 28 48.38 10.89 33.75
N LEU A 29 48.67 10.65 32.47
CA LEU A 29 49.43 9.47 32.03
C LEU A 29 50.92 9.80 31.91
N ALA A 30 51.51 10.24 33.01
CA ALA A 30 52.94 10.16 33.22
C ALA A 30 53.24 8.81 33.86
N PHE A 31 53.92 7.96 33.09
CA PHE A 31 54.47 6.69 33.54
C PHE A 31 55.70 6.99 34.40
N ASP A 32 55.53 7.46 35.64
CA ASP A 32 56.47 7.20 36.74
C ASP A 32 55.99 7.71 38.11
N LYS A 33 56.06 6.78 39.06
CA LYS A 33 55.93 6.83 40.53
C LYS A 33 54.53 7.07 41.15
N PRO A 34 54.08 6.16 42.04
CA PRO A 34 52.81 6.26 42.73
C PRO A 34 52.93 7.24 43.88
N VAL A 35 52.00 8.17 43.97
CA VAL A 35 51.82 9.01 45.15
C VAL A 35 50.37 8.93 45.56
N GLY A 36 50.13 8.37 46.75
CA GLY A 36 48.98 8.74 47.57
C GLY A 36 47.66 8.01 47.34
N CYS A 37 47.67 6.67 47.30
CA CYS A 37 46.58 5.91 47.93
C CYS A 37 46.79 5.93 49.46
N GLU A 38 46.60 7.08 50.10
CA GLU A 38 46.44 7.19 51.55
C GLU A 38 44.99 7.57 51.84
N GLN A 39 44.12 6.57 51.77
CA GLN A 39 42.87 6.46 52.53
C GLN A 39 42.24 5.10 52.22
N PHE A 40 42.92 4.02 52.61
CA PHE A 40 42.24 2.75 52.89
C PHE A 40 43.12 1.87 53.77
N VAL A 41 43.23 2.23 55.06
CA VAL A 41 43.73 1.31 56.09
C VAL A 41 42.52 0.68 56.76
N ALA A 42 42.28 -0.59 56.43
CA ALA A 42 42.07 -1.71 57.38
C ALA A 42 41.32 -2.85 56.66
N GLY A 43 42.04 -3.93 56.33
CA GLY A 43 41.40 -5.16 55.87
C GLY A 43 42.23 -6.08 54.99
N GLY A 44 43.42 -6.48 55.44
CA GLY A 44 44.08 -7.77 55.16
C GLY A 44 44.30 -8.25 53.72
N GLY A 45 45.57 -8.26 53.29
CA GLY A 45 46.06 -9.22 52.29
C GLY A 45 47.01 -8.63 51.24
N ASP A 46 48.26 -8.40 51.61
CA ASP A 46 49.34 -8.01 50.70
C ASP A 46 49.61 -9.07 49.62
N ARG A 47 49.48 -8.68 48.34
CA ARG A 47 50.39 -9.15 47.28
C ARG A 47 50.67 -8.03 46.28
N PRO A 48 51.95 -7.62 46.07
CA PRO A 48 52.29 -6.65 45.04
C PRO A 48 52.28 -7.33 43.67
N VAL A 49 51.47 -6.82 42.74
CA VAL A 49 51.44 -7.32 41.36
C VAL A 49 52.66 -6.77 40.61
N ARG A 50 53.62 -7.64 40.29
CA ARG A 50 54.78 -7.31 39.44
C ARG A 50 54.33 -7.03 37.99
N PRO A 51 54.83 -5.96 37.34
CA PRO A 51 54.52 -5.70 35.93
C PRO A 51 55.28 -6.71 35.06
N GLY A 52 54.57 -7.65 34.45
CA GLY A 52 55.15 -8.61 33.51
C GLY A 52 54.61 -10.05 33.58
N ARG A 53 53.77 -10.41 34.57
CA ARG A 53 53.21 -11.76 34.71
C ARG A 53 51.71 -11.79 34.87
N ILE A 54 50.99 -11.35 33.83
CA ILE A 54 49.52 -11.44 33.77
C ILE A 54 49.06 -12.79 33.18
N TRP A 55 49.99 -13.66 32.71
CA TRP A 55 49.66 -14.88 31.96
C TRP A 55 50.28 -16.19 32.50
N GLU A 56 50.66 -16.28 33.77
CA GLU A 56 51.23 -17.52 34.35
C GLU A 56 50.29 -18.24 35.33
N GLY A 57 49.01 -17.88 35.38
CA GLY A 57 48.06 -18.46 36.35
C GLY A 57 46.61 -18.57 35.85
N ALA A 58 46.42 -18.77 34.55
CA ALA A 58 45.09 -19.14 34.04
C ALA A 58 44.87 -20.64 34.34
N PRO A 59 43.79 -21.03 35.04
CA PRO A 59 43.44 -22.44 35.17
C PRO A 59 43.23 -23.03 33.76
N GLU A 60 43.82 -24.20 33.49
CA GLU A 60 43.74 -24.96 32.23
C GLU A 60 42.31 -25.32 31.77
N ASN A 61 41.27 -24.89 32.49
CA ASN A 61 39.86 -25.19 32.23
C ASN A 61 39.01 -23.97 31.84
N TYR A 62 39.61 -22.92 31.28
CA TYR A 62 38.85 -22.09 30.33
C TYR A 62 38.93 -22.77 28.96
N GLY A 63 37.96 -23.65 28.71
CA GLY A 63 37.69 -24.20 27.39
C GLY A 63 37.41 -23.05 26.42
N PHE A 64 38.44 -22.56 25.77
CA PHE A 64 38.32 -21.80 24.54
C PHE A 64 37.71 -22.75 23.52
N GLY A 65 36.41 -22.55 23.27
CA GLY A 65 35.67 -23.27 22.25
C GLY A 65 36.47 -23.30 20.95
N SER A 66 36.74 -24.51 20.48
CA SER A 66 37.53 -24.79 19.31
C SER A 66 36.98 -24.07 18.06
N GLY A 67 37.80 -23.18 17.48
CA GLY A 67 38.06 -23.20 16.04
C GLY A 67 37.12 -22.49 15.07
N ARG A 68 36.06 -21.77 15.49
CA ARG A 68 35.21 -21.01 14.51
C ARG A 68 34.94 -19.53 14.81
N GLU A 69 35.16 -19.05 16.03
CA GLU A 69 34.75 -17.67 16.40
C GLU A 69 35.87 -16.61 16.30
N PHE A 70 37.14 -17.01 16.27
CA PHE A 70 38.28 -16.08 16.05
C PHE A 70 38.33 -15.49 14.63
N GLY A 71 37.57 -16.05 13.68
CA GLY A 71 37.48 -15.54 12.31
C GLY A 71 36.80 -14.17 12.19
N HIS A 72 36.02 -13.76 13.20
CA HIS A 72 35.40 -12.43 13.25
C HIS A 72 36.37 -11.35 13.77
N PHE A 73 37.29 -11.72 14.67
CA PHE A 73 38.29 -10.79 15.23
C PHE A 73 39.35 -10.37 14.19
N SER A 74 39.81 -11.31 13.35
CA SER A 74 40.79 -11.01 12.28
C SER A 74 40.20 -10.18 11.14
N LYS A 75 38.91 -10.38 10.81
CA LYS A 75 38.18 -9.54 9.84
C LYS A 75 37.93 -8.13 10.37
N GLY A 76 37.61 -7.99 11.66
CA GLY A 76 37.48 -6.70 12.35
C GLY A 76 38.80 -5.92 12.37
N LEU A 77 39.91 -6.60 12.66
CA LEU A 77 41.24 -5.98 12.65
C LEU A 77 41.65 -5.52 11.23
N LYS A 78 41.38 -6.32 10.19
CA LYS A 78 41.57 -5.90 8.78
C LYS A 78 40.74 -4.68 8.40
N TRP A 79 39.50 -4.58 8.89
CA TRP A 79 38.62 -3.43 8.68
C TRP A 79 39.20 -2.12 9.24
N VAL A 80 39.84 -2.20 10.41
CA VAL A 80 40.52 -1.06 11.05
C VAL A 80 41.83 -0.74 10.33
N THR A 81 42.62 -1.74 9.91
CA THR A 81 43.93 -1.51 9.26
C THR A 81 43.85 -1.05 7.80
N THR A 82 42.72 -1.25 7.13
CA THR A 82 42.54 -0.89 5.70
C THR A 82 41.96 0.53 5.53
N GLY A 83 41.79 1.30 6.61
CA GLY A 83 41.24 2.67 6.55
C GLY A 83 39.73 2.77 6.26
N LYS A 84 39.10 1.67 5.85
CA LYS A 84 37.64 1.56 5.61
C LYS A 84 36.81 1.93 6.84
N PHE A 85 37.32 1.67 8.04
CA PHE A 85 36.69 2.11 9.29
C PHE A 85 36.48 3.63 9.33
N PHE A 86 37.51 4.42 9.03
CA PHE A 86 37.42 5.87 9.12
C PHE A 86 36.53 6.47 8.02
N GLN A 87 36.55 5.87 6.82
CA GLN A 87 35.65 6.26 5.72
C GLN A 87 34.17 6.02 6.08
N TYR A 88 33.84 4.84 6.61
CA TYR A 88 32.46 4.50 6.98
C TYR A 88 31.84 5.51 7.97
N TYR A 89 32.58 5.88 9.02
CA TYR A 89 32.09 6.85 10.01
C TYR A 89 32.08 8.30 9.52
N GLN A 90 32.78 8.60 8.42
CA GLN A 90 32.78 9.93 7.82
C GLN A 90 31.68 10.10 6.76
N GLU A 91 31.18 8.99 6.21
CA GLU A 91 30.12 8.93 5.19
C GLU A 91 28.73 8.73 5.82
N ALA A 92 28.58 7.83 6.79
CA ALA A 92 27.30 7.51 7.41
C ALA A 92 26.52 8.73 7.98
N PRO A 93 27.15 9.72 8.63
CA PRO A 93 26.43 10.90 9.13
C PRO A 93 25.91 11.82 8.01
N ARG A 94 26.50 11.77 6.81
CA ARG A 94 26.05 12.55 5.65
C ARG A 94 24.82 11.92 5.00
N GLU A 95 24.81 10.61 4.88
CA GLU A 95 23.67 9.87 4.31
C GLU A 95 22.40 10.01 5.15
N LEU A 96 22.56 10.10 6.47
CA LEU A 96 21.45 10.24 7.42
C LEU A 96 21.06 11.70 7.71
N GLY A 97 21.84 12.69 7.24
CA GLY A 97 21.56 14.12 7.46
C GLY A 97 21.71 14.60 8.91
N ILE A 98 22.53 13.94 9.75
CA ILE A 98 22.60 14.16 11.21
C ILE A 98 23.63 15.23 11.62
N GLN A 99 24.18 16.00 10.67
CA GLN A 99 25.34 16.87 10.92
C GLN A 99 25.12 17.86 12.08
N GLU A 100 23.92 18.41 12.23
CA GLU A 100 23.59 19.36 13.30
C GLU A 100 23.54 18.70 14.68
N VAL A 101 23.08 17.45 14.77
CA VAL A 101 22.85 16.73 16.02
C VAL A 101 24.05 15.85 16.41
N LEU A 102 25.06 15.75 15.54
CA LEU A 102 26.23 14.89 15.72
C LEU A 102 26.99 15.21 17.02
N THR A 103 27.11 16.49 17.38
CA THR A 103 27.81 16.93 18.60
C THR A 103 27.06 16.51 19.87
N SER A 104 25.74 16.60 19.88
CA SER A 104 24.93 16.09 20.99
C SER A 104 24.97 14.56 21.06
N LEU A 105 24.92 13.89 19.91
CA LEU A 105 24.94 12.44 19.85
C LEU A 105 26.26 11.86 20.35
N SER A 106 27.39 12.42 19.92
CA SER A 106 28.72 12.00 20.39
C SER A 106 28.86 12.18 21.90
N ARG A 107 28.34 13.28 22.46
CA ARG A 107 28.32 13.52 23.91
C ARG A 107 27.47 12.47 24.64
N ILE A 108 26.28 12.14 24.13
CA ILE A 108 25.40 11.12 24.74
C ILE A 108 26.07 9.74 24.71
N SER A 109 26.66 9.35 23.57
CA SER A 109 27.39 8.08 23.45
C SER A 109 28.53 7.96 24.47
N CYS A 110 29.28 9.04 24.69
CA CYS A 110 30.32 9.09 25.73
C CYS A 110 29.75 8.90 27.15
N VAL A 111 28.64 9.55 27.47
CA VAL A 111 27.98 9.43 28.77
C VAL A 111 27.48 8.01 29.00
N ILE A 112 26.84 7.39 28.00
CA ILE A 112 26.34 6.01 28.09
C ILE A 112 27.50 5.05 28.36
N HIS A 113 28.58 5.10 27.59
CA HIS A 113 29.73 4.21 27.77
C HIS A 113 30.42 4.40 29.14
N SER A 114 30.51 5.64 29.60
CA SER A 114 31.04 5.96 30.93
C SER A 114 30.13 5.42 32.05
N SER A 115 28.81 5.50 31.87
CA SER A 115 27.84 4.97 32.84
C SER A 115 27.89 3.46 32.95
N SER A 116 28.02 2.75 31.82
CA SER A 116 28.19 1.30 31.80
C SER A 116 29.49 0.87 32.50
N SER A 117 30.56 1.67 32.37
CA SER A 117 31.83 1.41 33.08
C SER A 117 31.68 1.55 34.60
N LYS A 118 30.88 2.52 35.08
CA LYS A 118 30.55 2.65 36.51
C LYS A 118 29.72 1.46 36.99
N ALA A 119 28.69 1.09 36.24
CA ALA A 119 27.83 -0.04 36.56
C ALA A 119 28.61 -1.38 36.60
N ALA A 120 29.65 -1.53 35.78
CA ALA A 120 30.54 -2.69 35.85
C ALA A 120 31.29 -2.78 37.21
N GLY A 121 31.68 -1.63 37.77
CA GLY A 121 32.24 -1.55 39.12
C GLY A 121 31.23 -1.95 40.20
N ASP A 122 30.04 -1.36 40.15
CA ASP A 122 28.95 -1.68 41.09
C ASP A 122 28.59 -3.18 41.06
N PHE A 123 28.59 -3.77 39.86
CA PHE A 123 28.33 -5.19 39.65
C PHE A 123 29.41 -6.09 40.26
N TYR A 124 30.67 -5.65 40.19
CA TYR A 124 31.77 -6.35 40.85
C TYR A 124 31.63 -6.27 42.37
N ASP A 125 31.21 -5.14 42.92
CA ASP A 125 31.05 -4.99 44.36
C ASP A 125 29.92 -5.88 44.92
N GLN A 126 28.82 -6.01 44.18
CA GLN A 126 27.66 -6.79 44.60
C GLN A 126 27.83 -8.31 44.38
N LEU A 127 28.27 -8.72 43.19
CA LEU A 127 28.27 -10.14 42.79
C LEU A 127 29.67 -10.74 42.66
N ARG A 128 30.72 -9.95 42.86
CA ARG A 128 32.13 -10.36 42.67
C ARG A 128 32.43 -10.91 41.27
N ARG A 129 31.61 -10.56 40.27
CA ARG A 129 31.78 -10.93 38.87
C ARG A 129 32.42 -9.80 38.08
N GLN A 130 33.56 -10.07 37.48
CA GLN A 130 34.29 -9.11 36.64
C GLN A 130 33.60 -8.95 35.27
N THR A 131 33.34 -7.71 34.87
CA THR A 131 32.89 -7.34 33.52
C THR A 131 33.82 -6.28 32.95
N TYR A 132 34.23 -6.45 31.69
CA TYR A 132 35.19 -5.57 31.04
C TYR A 132 34.48 -4.68 30.03
N MET A 133 34.68 -3.37 30.16
CA MET A 133 34.27 -2.39 29.16
C MET A 133 35.49 -2.02 28.33
N THR A 134 35.48 -2.40 27.05
CA THR A 134 36.58 -2.14 26.12
C THR A 134 36.19 -1.07 25.11
N PRO A 135 37.17 -0.37 24.50
CA PRO A 135 36.90 0.57 23.41
C PRO A 135 36.22 -0.09 22.21
N THR A 136 36.35 -1.41 22.02
CA THR A 136 35.64 -2.14 20.97
C THR A 136 34.12 -2.14 21.20
N SER A 137 33.67 -2.31 22.45
CA SER A 137 32.25 -2.21 22.81
C SER A 137 31.69 -0.80 22.59
N TYR A 138 32.52 0.25 22.70
CA TYR A 138 32.12 1.61 22.35
C TYR A 138 31.90 1.78 20.84
N LEU A 139 32.77 1.19 20.01
CA LEU A 139 32.62 1.23 18.56
C LEU A 139 31.40 0.44 18.09
N GLU A 140 31.12 -0.69 18.75
CA GLU A 140 29.91 -1.48 18.52
C GLU A 140 28.64 -0.69 18.88
N LEU A 141 28.65 0.07 19.98
CA LEU A 141 27.54 0.96 20.34
C LEU A 141 27.24 1.98 19.23
N ILE A 142 28.27 2.65 18.70
CA ILE A 142 28.08 3.66 17.64
C ILE A 142 27.51 2.99 16.39
N LYS A 143 28.07 1.85 15.98
CA LYS A 143 27.61 1.08 14.83
C LYS A 143 26.13 0.70 14.97
N LEU A 144 25.76 0.08 16.08
CA LEU A 144 24.38 -0.34 16.35
C LEU A 144 23.41 0.86 16.34
N PHE A 145 23.83 1.98 16.93
CA PHE A 145 23.03 3.19 16.92
C PHE A 145 22.81 3.73 15.50
N THR A 146 23.84 3.77 14.66
CA THR A 146 23.73 4.22 13.27
C THR A 146 22.81 3.32 12.43
N GLU A 147 22.91 2.00 12.59
CA GLU A 147 22.06 1.03 11.89
C GLU A 147 20.59 1.15 12.33
N LEU A 148 20.34 1.22 13.65
CA LEU A 148 19.00 1.36 14.21
C LEU A 148 18.34 2.68 13.77
N LEU A 149 19.10 3.77 13.77
CA LEU A 149 18.60 5.07 13.33
C LEU A 149 18.21 5.03 11.86
N GLY A 150 19.05 4.43 10.99
CA GLY A 150 18.72 4.24 9.57
C GLY A 150 17.43 3.44 9.37
N GLN A 151 17.25 2.33 10.11
CA GLN A 151 16.02 1.54 10.07
C GLN A 151 14.79 2.36 10.49
N LYS A 152 14.89 3.11 11.60
CA LYS A 152 13.77 3.92 12.10
C LYS A 152 13.41 5.07 11.19
N MET A 153 14.40 5.73 10.57
CA MET A 153 14.15 6.72 9.53
C MET A 153 13.46 6.11 8.31
N GLY A 154 13.86 4.90 7.90
CA GLY A 154 13.18 4.15 6.85
C GLY A 154 11.71 3.89 7.17
N GLU A 155 11.42 3.35 8.36
CA GLU A 155 10.05 3.11 8.84
C GLU A 155 9.21 4.40 8.83
N LEU A 156 9.78 5.52 9.31
CA LEU A 156 9.11 6.82 9.32
C LEU A 156 8.85 7.32 7.90
N SER A 157 9.81 7.20 6.98
CA SER A 157 9.66 7.58 5.58
C SER A 157 8.52 6.79 4.90
N THR A 158 8.44 5.48 5.13
CA THR A 158 7.36 4.65 4.60
C THR A 158 5.99 5.08 5.13
N LYS A 159 5.87 5.34 6.44
CA LYS A 159 4.63 5.83 7.06
C LYS A 159 4.23 7.20 6.48
N LEU A 160 5.18 8.10 6.38
CA LEU A 160 5.00 9.44 5.81
C LEU A 160 4.50 9.34 4.36
N ASN A 161 5.12 8.48 3.54
CA ASN A 161 4.68 8.26 2.16
C ASN A 161 3.25 7.72 2.09
N ARG A 162 2.88 6.77 2.96
CA ARG A 162 1.49 6.28 3.05
C ARG A 162 0.49 7.41 3.33
N TYR A 163 0.80 8.29 4.28
CA TYR A 163 -0.08 9.44 4.58
C TYR A 163 -0.14 10.46 3.44
N LYS A 164 1.00 10.75 2.79
CA LYS A 164 1.04 11.63 1.61
C LYS A 164 0.15 11.10 0.49
N VAL A 165 0.29 9.81 0.15
CA VAL A 165 -0.53 9.17 -0.87
C VAL A 165 -2.00 9.18 -0.46
N GLY A 166 -2.31 8.79 0.78
CA GLY A 166 -3.68 8.79 1.29
C GLY A 166 -4.35 10.16 1.22
N THR A 167 -3.65 11.22 1.66
CA THR A 167 -4.16 12.60 1.62
C THR A 167 -4.41 13.03 0.17
N LYS A 168 -3.48 12.75 -0.74
CA LYS A 168 -3.64 13.04 -2.16
C LYS A 168 -4.89 12.36 -2.75
N ARG A 169 -5.16 11.10 -2.38
CA ARG A 169 -6.37 10.39 -2.83
C ARG A 169 -7.66 11.02 -2.29
N LEU A 170 -7.63 11.50 -1.05
CA LEU A 170 -8.78 12.19 -0.45
C LEU A 170 -9.06 13.51 -1.18
N ASP A 171 -8.02 14.27 -1.52
CA ASP A 171 -8.15 15.50 -2.31
C ASP A 171 -8.69 15.22 -3.72
N GLU A 172 -8.16 14.20 -4.41
CA GLU A 172 -8.67 13.75 -5.72
C GLU A 172 -10.16 13.37 -5.65
N THR A 173 -10.56 12.64 -4.60
CA THR A 173 -11.95 12.21 -4.41
C THR A 173 -12.86 13.39 -4.08
N ARG A 174 -12.37 14.34 -3.28
CA ARG A 174 -13.09 15.57 -2.95
C ARG A 174 -13.44 16.34 -4.22
N ASP A 175 -12.48 16.52 -5.12
CA ASP A 175 -12.70 17.20 -6.40
C ASP A 175 -13.76 16.49 -7.26
N ILE A 176 -13.76 15.15 -7.27
CA ILE A 176 -14.77 14.36 -7.99
C ILE A 176 -16.15 14.56 -7.36
N VAL A 177 -16.25 14.47 -6.03
CA VAL A 177 -17.51 14.65 -5.31
C VAL A 177 -18.06 16.07 -5.52
N ASP A 178 -17.21 17.08 -5.54
CA ASP A 178 -17.66 18.46 -5.76
C ASP A 178 -18.18 18.67 -7.20
N LYS A 179 -17.59 18.01 -8.20
CA LYS A 179 -18.16 17.97 -9.57
C LYS A 179 -19.52 17.29 -9.62
N LEU A 180 -19.66 16.13 -8.97
CA LEU A 180 -20.93 15.39 -8.92
C LEU A 180 -22.04 16.19 -8.25
N LYS A 181 -21.73 16.95 -7.18
CA LYS A 181 -22.71 17.85 -6.55
C LYS A 181 -23.22 18.89 -7.54
N VAL A 182 -22.31 19.51 -8.31
CA VAL A 182 -22.70 20.49 -9.34
C VAL A 182 -23.61 19.85 -10.37
N ASP A 183 -23.29 18.65 -10.84
CA ASP A 183 -24.12 17.95 -11.84
C ASP A 183 -25.51 17.59 -11.29
N LEU A 184 -25.60 17.15 -10.03
CA LEU A 184 -26.89 16.93 -9.36
C LEU A 184 -27.72 18.21 -9.26
N THR A 185 -27.10 19.34 -8.90
CA THR A 185 -27.84 20.62 -8.84
C THR A 185 -28.36 21.08 -10.21
N LYS A 186 -27.66 20.75 -11.30
CA LYS A 186 -28.11 21.05 -12.67
C LYS A 186 -29.24 20.12 -13.14
N LEU A 187 -29.18 18.83 -12.80
CA LEU A 187 -30.17 17.84 -13.24
C LEU A 187 -31.46 17.89 -12.42
N GLY A 188 -31.40 18.34 -11.16
CA GLY A 188 -32.57 18.51 -10.29
C GLY A 188 -33.78 19.18 -10.96
N PRO A 189 -33.66 20.41 -11.51
CA PRO A 189 -34.79 21.10 -12.13
C PRO A 189 -35.33 20.39 -13.39
N ALA A 190 -34.48 19.75 -14.18
CA ALA A 190 -34.91 19.02 -15.38
C ALA A 190 -35.78 17.81 -15.03
N ILE A 191 -35.46 17.11 -13.92
CA ILE A 191 -36.25 15.99 -13.42
C ILE A 191 -37.62 16.48 -12.93
N GLU A 192 -37.68 17.60 -12.22
CA GLU A 192 -38.95 18.17 -11.76
C GLU A 192 -39.84 18.62 -12.93
N GLN A 193 -39.25 19.21 -13.98
CA GLN A 193 -39.97 19.52 -15.23
C GLN A 193 -40.53 18.26 -15.89
N GLY A 194 -39.71 17.21 -16.07
CA GLY A 194 -40.16 15.95 -16.66
C GLY A 194 -41.29 15.26 -15.88
N LYS A 195 -41.28 15.37 -14.54
CA LYS A 195 -42.41 14.90 -13.70
C LYS A 195 -43.69 15.66 -13.97
N LEU A 196 -43.62 16.99 -14.09
CA LEU A 196 -44.78 17.82 -14.41
C LEU A 196 -45.33 17.49 -15.80
N ASP A 197 -44.46 17.34 -16.80
CA ASP A 197 -44.86 17.01 -18.16
C ASP A 197 -45.51 15.62 -18.23
N THR A 198 -44.93 14.63 -17.53
CA THR A 198 -45.51 13.28 -17.44
C THR A 198 -46.88 13.30 -16.77
N ALA A 199 -47.05 14.09 -15.70
CA ALA A 199 -48.35 14.24 -15.03
C ALA A 199 -49.39 14.87 -15.96
N GLN A 200 -49.00 15.84 -16.79
CA GLN A 200 -49.89 16.43 -17.80
C GLN A 200 -50.27 15.43 -18.90
N LEU A 201 -49.32 14.62 -19.36
CA LEU A 201 -49.58 13.59 -20.37
C LEU A 201 -50.55 12.52 -19.85
N ILE A 202 -50.43 12.10 -18.58
CA ILE A 202 -51.38 11.16 -17.98
C ILE A 202 -52.81 11.72 -18.05
N ILE A 203 -53.01 13.00 -17.69
CA ILE A 203 -54.31 13.66 -17.76
C ILE A 203 -54.86 13.72 -19.20
N GLN A 204 -53.99 13.86 -20.20
CA GLN A 204 -54.39 13.86 -21.62
C GLN A 204 -54.79 12.45 -22.08
N VAL A 205 -54.00 11.44 -21.72
CA VAL A 205 -54.29 10.04 -22.03
C VAL A 205 -55.63 9.63 -21.43
N ASP A 206 -55.91 9.97 -20.16
CA ASP A 206 -57.20 9.65 -19.53
C ASP A 206 -58.39 10.26 -20.30
N LYS A 207 -58.23 11.47 -20.84
CA LYS A 207 -59.27 12.12 -21.66
C LYS A 207 -59.43 11.46 -23.02
N GLU A 208 -58.33 11.13 -23.68
CA GLU A 208 -58.34 10.45 -24.98
C GLU A 208 -58.88 9.03 -24.87
N GLU A 209 -58.64 8.34 -23.75
CA GLU A 209 -59.16 7.00 -23.48
C GLU A 209 -60.69 7.00 -23.40
N VAL A 210 -61.29 8.00 -22.72
CA VAL A 210 -62.75 8.16 -22.70
C VAL A 210 -63.31 8.38 -24.12
N LEU A 211 -62.71 9.28 -24.89
CA LEU A 211 -63.14 9.55 -26.27
C LEU A 211 -62.94 8.33 -27.20
N ALA A 212 -61.89 7.55 -26.97
CA ALA A 212 -61.62 6.33 -27.72
C ALA A 212 -62.65 5.25 -27.39
N GLN A 213 -63.02 5.07 -26.12
CA GLN A 213 -64.08 4.15 -25.70
C GLN A 213 -65.43 4.52 -26.30
N GLU A 214 -65.78 5.81 -26.34
CA GLU A 214 -67.01 6.28 -27.00
C GLU A 214 -67.03 5.95 -28.50
N LYS A 215 -65.92 6.20 -29.20
CA LYS A 215 -65.80 5.88 -30.64
C LYS A 215 -65.79 4.38 -30.89
N GLN A 216 -65.12 3.60 -30.04
CA GLN A 216 -65.10 2.16 -30.15
C GLN A 216 -66.51 1.58 -29.98
N ALA A 217 -67.27 2.06 -28.99
CA ALA A 217 -68.66 1.66 -28.81
C ALA A 217 -69.54 2.00 -30.03
N ALA A 218 -69.31 3.14 -30.68
CA ALA A 218 -70.01 3.50 -31.92
C ALA A 218 -69.64 2.54 -33.08
N CYS A 219 -68.34 2.28 -33.28
CA CYS A 219 -67.89 1.33 -34.31
C CYS A 219 -68.41 -0.09 -34.07
N GLU A 220 -68.48 -0.55 -32.82
CA GLU A 220 -69.04 -1.87 -32.49
C GLU A 220 -70.54 -2.00 -32.84
N VAL A 221 -71.27 -0.88 -32.84
CA VAL A 221 -72.67 -0.84 -33.31
C VAL A 221 -72.70 -0.93 -34.84
N ASP A 222 -71.94 -0.06 -35.51
CA ASP A 222 -71.87 -0.02 -36.98
C ASP A 222 -71.38 -1.35 -37.57
N GLU A 223 -70.41 -2.01 -36.93
CA GLU A 223 -69.88 -3.32 -37.33
C GLU A 223 -70.94 -4.42 -37.24
N LYS A 224 -71.81 -4.40 -36.23
CA LYS A 224 -72.92 -5.36 -36.11
C LYS A 224 -73.95 -5.14 -37.21
N GLU A 225 -74.35 -3.90 -37.44
CA GLU A 225 -75.32 -3.56 -38.50
C GLU A 225 -74.78 -3.92 -39.88
N ALA A 226 -73.51 -3.59 -40.17
CA ALA A 226 -72.85 -3.96 -41.42
C ALA A 226 -72.69 -5.49 -41.55
N GLY A 227 -72.39 -6.20 -40.45
CA GLY A 227 -72.30 -7.65 -40.40
C GLY A 227 -73.62 -8.35 -40.71
N GLU A 228 -74.72 -7.86 -40.13
CA GLU A 228 -76.08 -8.35 -40.42
C GLU A 228 -76.46 -8.10 -41.88
N ALA A 229 -76.23 -6.89 -42.39
CA ALA A 229 -76.50 -6.55 -43.80
C ALA A 229 -75.65 -7.40 -44.77
N ALA A 230 -74.39 -7.66 -44.44
CA ALA A 230 -73.50 -8.51 -45.23
C ALA A 230 -73.95 -9.98 -45.22
N ALA A 231 -74.43 -10.49 -44.07
CA ALA A 231 -74.99 -11.83 -43.96
C ALA A 231 -76.24 -12.00 -44.85
N VAL A 232 -77.17 -11.05 -44.77
CA VAL A 232 -78.38 -11.03 -45.61
C VAL A 232 -78.02 -10.98 -47.11
N ALA A 233 -77.08 -10.11 -47.49
CA ALA A 233 -76.63 -10.02 -48.88
C ALA A 233 -75.95 -11.32 -49.36
N SER A 234 -75.20 -11.99 -48.48
CA SER A 234 -74.57 -13.29 -48.78
C SER A 234 -75.60 -14.41 -48.95
N GLU A 235 -76.66 -14.42 -48.15
CA GLU A 235 -77.76 -15.38 -48.29
C GLU A 235 -78.49 -15.21 -49.62
N ILE A 236 -78.88 -13.97 -49.97
CA ILE A 236 -79.51 -13.67 -51.26
C ILE A 236 -78.60 -14.06 -52.42
N LYS A 237 -77.30 -13.73 -52.32
CA LYS A 237 -76.32 -14.12 -53.35
C LYS A 237 -76.24 -15.64 -53.51
N ALA A 238 -76.24 -16.40 -52.41
CA ALA A 238 -76.18 -17.86 -52.45
C ALA A 238 -77.46 -18.46 -53.06
N GLU A 239 -78.64 -17.90 -52.74
CA GLU A 239 -79.91 -18.31 -53.32
C GLU A 239 -79.97 -18.05 -54.83
N CYS A 240 -79.60 -16.85 -55.28
CA CYS A 240 -79.54 -16.53 -56.71
C CYS A 240 -78.49 -17.37 -57.46
N GLN A 241 -77.34 -17.65 -56.84
CA GLN A 241 -76.33 -18.51 -57.47
C GLN A 241 -76.84 -19.94 -57.64
N ARG A 242 -77.59 -20.46 -56.67
CA ARG A 242 -78.24 -21.78 -56.76
C ARG A 242 -79.24 -21.84 -57.92
N GLU A 243 -80.11 -20.83 -58.05
CA GLU A 243 -81.06 -20.76 -59.17
C GLU A 243 -80.35 -20.64 -60.53
N LEU A 244 -79.25 -19.87 -60.59
CA LEU A 244 -78.45 -19.74 -61.80
C LEU A 244 -77.79 -21.08 -62.19
N ASP A 245 -77.23 -21.79 -61.22
CA ASP A 245 -76.57 -23.09 -61.44
C ASP A 245 -77.57 -24.18 -61.87
N GLU A 246 -78.84 -24.09 -61.43
CA GLU A 246 -79.94 -24.95 -61.87
C GLU A 246 -80.39 -24.62 -63.32
N ALA A 247 -80.45 -23.34 -63.69
CA ALA A 247 -80.93 -22.90 -65.01
C ALA A 247 -79.90 -23.05 -66.15
N LEU A 248 -78.60 -22.88 -65.87
CA LEU A 248 -77.53 -22.99 -66.87
C LEU A 248 -77.49 -24.33 -67.63
N PRO A 249 -77.63 -25.52 -67.01
CA PRO A 249 -77.59 -26.79 -67.74
C PRO A 249 -78.77 -26.95 -68.71
N GLU A 250 -79.97 -26.47 -68.35
CA GLU A 250 -81.14 -26.49 -69.24
C GLU A 250 -80.93 -25.54 -70.42
N TYR A 251 -80.39 -24.35 -70.18
CA TYR A 251 -80.03 -23.40 -71.23
C TYR A 251 -78.99 -23.98 -72.20
N TYR A 252 -77.92 -24.60 -71.70
CA TYR A 252 -76.91 -25.25 -72.55
C TYR A 252 -77.48 -26.48 -73.28
N ALA A 253 -78.44 -27.20 -72.70
CA ALA A 253 -79.14 -28.28 -73.39
C ALA A 253 -79.97 -27.74 -74.57
N ALA A 254 -80.70 -26.63 -74.38
CA ALA A 254 -81.46 -25.97 -75.43
C ALA A 254 -80.56 -25.45 -76.57
N ILE A 255 -79.42 -24.83 -76.26
CA ILE A 255 -78.43 -24.42 -77.28
C ILE A 255 -77.93 -25.63 -78.07
N LYS A 256 -77.54 -26.72 -77.39
CA LYS A 256 -77.07 -27.94 -78.07
C LYS A 256 -78.13 -28.54 -79.00
N SER A 257 -79.41 -28.48 -78.62
CA SER A 257 -80.50 -28.90 -79.50
C SER A 257 -80.67 -27.97 -80.72
N LEU A 258 -80.44 -26.68 -80.55
CA LEU A 258 -80.54 -25.69 -81.64
C LEU A 258 -79.35 -25.81 -82.61
N ASP A 259 -78.14 -26.06 -82.11
CA ASP A 259 -76.94 -26.33 -82.90
C ASP A 259 -77.02 -27.66 -83.68
N ALA A 260 -77.89 -28.59 -83.26
CA ALA A 260 -78.13 -29.86 -83.95
C ALA A 260 -79.09 -29.74 -85.16
N LEU A 261 -79.66 -28.55 -85.42
CA LEU A 261 -80.50 -28.29 -86.59
C LEU A 261 -79.63 -27.87 -87.78
N ASP A 262 -79.77 -28.58 -88.90
CA ASP A 262 -79.10 -28.25 -90.16
C ASP A 262 -79.96 -27.30 -91.01
N LYS A 263 -79.34 -26.55 -91.92
CA LYS A 263 -80.01 -25.55 -92.81
C LYS A 263 -81.20 -26.08 -93.64
N LYS A 264 -81.41 -27.40 -93.69
CA LYS A 264 -82.51 -28.06 -94.39
C LYS A 264 -83.81 -28.08 -93.57
N ASP A 265 -83.74 -27.96 -92.24
CA ASP A 265 -84.90 -28.03 -91.35
C ASP A 265 -85.56 -26.65 -91.10
N ILE A 266 -84.98 -25.56 -91.63
CA ILE A 266 -85.43 -24.16 -91.43
C ILE A 266 -86.24 -23.66 -92.65
N GLN A 267 -86.32 -24.42 -93.75
CA GLN A 267 -87.09 -24.05 -94.94
C GLN A 267 -88.44 -24.78 -95.02
N GLU A 268 -89.45 -24.18 -94.40
CA GLU A 268 -90.86 -24.17 -94.84
C GLU A 268 -91.44 -22.75 -94.73
#